data_AF-A0A924TW13-F1
#
_entry.id   AF-A0A924TW13-F1
#
_cell.length_a   1.000
_cell.length_b   1.000
_cell.length_c   1.000
_cell.angle_alpha   90.00
_cell.angle_beta   90.00
_cell.angle_gamma   90.00
#
_symmetry.space_group_name_H-M   'P 1'
#
loop_
_entity.id
_entity.type
_entity.pdbx_description
1 polymer ?
#
loop_
_entity_poly.entity_id
_entity_poly.type
_entity_poly.pdbx_seq_one_letter_code
_entity_poly.pdbx_strand_id
1 'polypeptide(L)'
;MQIPYELILGWRYTRAGRATRRNGFISFISGVSMLGIALGVAALIIVLSVMNGFQKEVRDRMLGVVSHIEIFTPSGVALPDVNRTLAEARANPQVVGASPFIATQALLARGE
;
A
#
# COMPACT_ATOMS: atom_id res chain seq x y z
N MET A 1 -15.28 18.31 30.99
CA MET A 1 -15.41 18.38 29.52
C MET A 1 -16.87 18.63 29.21
N GLN A 2 -17.24 19.86 28.83
CA GLN A 2 -18.62 20.21 28.51
C GLN A 2 -18.90 19.75 27.07
N ILE A 3 -19.57 18.62 26.93
CA ILE A 3 -19.97 18.09 25.63
C ILE A 3 -20.95 19.10 25.01
N PRO A 4 -20.76 19.53 23.75
CA PRO A 4 -21.65 20.51 23.11
C PRO A 4 -23.10 20.03 23.12
N TYR A 5 -24.03 20.94 23.45
CA TYR A 5 -25.44 20.63 23.64
C TYR A 5 -26.09 20.00 22.40
N GLU A 6 -25.62 20.36 21.22
CA GLU A 6 -26.06 19.87 19.91
C GLU A 6 -25.81 18.36 19.76
N LEU A 7 -24.65 17.88 20.24
CA LEU A 7 -24.27 16.48 20.18
C LEU A 7 -25.13 15.65 21.14
N ILE A 8 -25.41 16.19 22.33
CA ILE A 8 -26.30 15.55 23.32
C ILE A 8 -27.72 15.43 22.76
N LEU A 9 -28.20 16.48 22.09
CA LEU A 9 -29.52 16.49 21.47
C LEU A 9 -29.58 15.50 20.29
N GLY A 10 -28.60 15.52 19.39
CA GLY A 10 -28.50 14.59 18.27
C GLY A 10 -28.41 13.12 18.72
N TRP A 11 -27.61 12.83 19.75
CA TRP A 11 -27.49 11.49 20.32
C TRP A 11 -28.80 10.99 20.96
N ARG A 12 -29.51 11.88 21.67
CA ARG A 12 -30.81 11.55 22.27
C ARG A 12 -31.84 11.19 21.20
N TYR A 13 -31.91 11.92 20.09
CA TYR A 13 -32.87 11.62 19.02
C TYR A 13 -32.50 10.41 18.16
N THR A 14 -31.21 10.23 17.84
CA THR A 14 -30.72 9.04 17.13
C THR A 14 -30.88 7.75 17.95
N ARG A 15 -30.77 7.81 19.29
CA ARG A 15 -31.14 6.69 20.18
C ARG A 15 -32.64 6.60 20.45
N ALA A 16 -33.38 7.70 20.50
CA ALA A 16 -34.82 7.70 20.78
C ALA A 16 -35.65 7.06 19.66
N GLY A 17 -35.14 7.02 18.42
CA GLY A 17 -35.72 6.20 17.35
C GLY A 17 -35.89 4.71 17.72
N ARG A 18 -35.07 4.18 18.65
CA ARG A 18 -35.22 2.82 19.22
C ARG A 18 -36.17 2.75 20.42
N ALA A 19 -36.46 3.87 21.08
CA ALA A 19 -37.19 3.91 22.35
C ALA A 19 -38.69 4.21 22.21
N THR A 20 -39.12 4.81 21.09
CA THR A 20 -40.55 5.07 20.81
C THR A 20 -41.24 3.80 20.31
N ARG A 21 -41.60 2.94 21.26
CA ARG A 21 -42.35 1.66 21.10
C ARG A 21 -43.71 1.76 20.38
N ARG A 22 -44.13 2.92 19.87
CA ARG A 22 -45.44 3.10 19.19
C ARG A 22 -45.39 2.97 17.67
N ASN A 23 -44.23 3.09 17.01
CA ASN A 23 -44.12 3.04 15.54
C ASN A 23 -43.10 2.00 15.05
N GLY A 24 -43.32 0.71 15.35
CA GLY A 24 -42.39 -0.39 14.99
C GLY A 24 -42.02 -0.47 13.51
N PHE A 25 -42.93 -0.06 12.60
CA PHE A 25 -42.68 -0.03 11.15
C PHE A 25 -41.60 0.99 10.75
N ILE A 26 -41.60 2.18 11.37
CA ILE A 26 -40.60 3.23 11.09
C ILE A 26 -39.23 2.80 11.62
N SER A 27 -39.18 2.21 12.83
CA SER A 27 -37.93 1.69 13.40
C SER A 27 -37.33 0.55 12.57
N PHE A 28 -38.17 -0.28 11.93
CA PHE A 28 -37.70 -1.34 11.04
C PHE A 28 -37.04 -0.76 9.77
N ILE A 29 -37.71 0.17 9.09
CA ILE A 29 -37.19 0.82 7.88
C ILE A 29 -35.86 1.51 8.19
N SER A 30 -35.79 2.32 9.26
CA SER A 30 -34.55 2.99 9.63
C SER A 30 -33.41 2.02 9.94
N GLY A 31 -33.70 0.87 10.56
CA GLY A 31 -32.71 -0.17 10.83
C GLY A 31 -32.16 -0.81 9.56
N VAL A 32 -33.04 -1.19 8.63
CA VAL A 32 -32.66 -1.79 7.34
C VAL A 32 -31.89 -0.79 6.48
N SER A 33 -32.32 0.48 6.42
CA SER A 33 -31.60 1.54 5.70
C SER A 33 -30.20 1.75 6.26
N MET A 34 -30.04 1.79 7.58
CA MET A 34 -28.72 1.97 8.18
C MET A 34 -27.79 0.78 7.93
N LEU A 35 -28.32 -0.46 7.97
CA LEU A 35 -27.58 -1.66 7.59
C LEU A 35 -27.17 -1.64 6.11
N GLY A 36 -28.06 -1.22 5.21
CA GLY A 36 -27.76 -1.12 3.78
C GLY A 36 -26.63 -0.12 3.50
N ILE A 37 -26.66 1.05 4.13
CA ILE A 37 -25.59 2.06 4.00
C ILE A 37 -24.28 1.50 4.56
N ALA A 38 -24.31 0.88 5.74
CA ALA A 38 -23.13 0.30 6.36
C ALA A 38 -22.48 -0.77 5.48
N LEU A 39 -23.28 -1.69 4.93
CA LEU A 39 -22.80 -2.73 4.01
C LEU A 39 -22.25 -2.15 2.71
N GLY A 40 -22.93 -1.16 2.11
CA GLY A 40 -22.47 -0.51 0.89
C GLY A 40 -21.13 0.21 1.07
N VAL A 41 -21.00 1.00 2.14
CA VAL A 41 -19.75 1.70 2.47
C VAL A 41 -18.63 0.70 2.80
N ALA A 42 -18.94 -0.36 3.55
CA ALA A 42 -17.96 -1.40 3.86
C ALA A 42 -17.43 -2.08 2.59
N ALA A 43 -18.33 -2.44 1.65
CA ALA A 43 -17.94 -3.06 0.38
C ALA A 43 -17.02 -2.13 -0.44
N LEU A 44 -17.36 -0.84 -0.54
CA LEU A 44 -16.53 0.15 -1.25
C LEU A 44 -15.14 0.28 -0.62
N ILE A 45 -15.07 0.38 0.72
CA ILE A 45 -13.78 0.47 1.45
C ILE A 45 -12.94 -0.78 1.20
N ILE A 46 -13.54 -1.97 1.29
CA ILE A 46 -12.83 -3.24 1.10
C ILE A 46 -12.25 -3.33 -0.32
N VAL A 47 -13.06 -3.07 -1.35
CA VAL A 47 -12.61 -3.14 -2.75
C VAL A 47 -11.47 -2.16 -3.00
N LEU A 48 -11.60 -0.91 -2.55
CA LEU A 48 -10.54 0.08 -2.70
C LEU A 48 -9.27 -0.34 -1.94
N SER A 49 -9.41 -0.90 -0.74
CA SER A 49 -8.27 -1.38 0.04
C SER A 49 -7.52 -2.52 -0.65
N VAL A 50 -8.26 -3.47 -1.25
CA VAL A 50 -7.67 -4.59 -2.00
C VAL A 50 -6.94 -4.07 -3.23
N MET A 51 -7.58 -3.19 -4.02
CA MET A 51 -6.96 -2.63 -5.22
C MET A 51 -5.70 -1.83 -4.89
N ASN A 52 -5.74 -0.98 -3.87
CA ASN A 52 -4.59 -0.19 -3.44
C ASN A 52 -3.44 -1.07 -2.94
N GLY A 53 -3.75 -2.10 -2.14
CA GLY A 53 -2.75 -3.05 -1.64
C GLY A 53 -2.11 -3.86 -2.77
N PHE A 54 -2.91 -4.36 -3.70
CA PHE A 54 -2.44 -5.13 -4.85
C PHE A 54 -1.59 -4.29 -5.81
N GLN A 55 -2.01 -3.05 -6.11
CA GLN A 55 -1.22 -2.13 -6.93
C GLN A 55 0.17 -1.89 -6.35
N LYS A 56 0.27 -1.73 -5.03
CA LYS A 56 1.56 -1.57 -4.34
C LYS A 56 2.42 -2.82 -4.50
N GLU A 57 1.88 -4.00 -4.21
CA GLU A 57 2.62 -5.26 -4.27
C GLU A 57 3.10 -5.58 -5.70
N VAL A 58 2.25 -5.37 -6.72
CA VAL A 58 2.63 -5.59 -8.13
C VAL A 58 3.70 -4.59 -8.56
N ARG A 59 3.53 -3.31 -8.20
CA ARG A 59 4.51 -2.27 -8.53
C ARG A 59 5.85 -2.53 -7.86
N ASP A 60 5.85 -2.89 -6.58
CA ASP A 60 7.08 -3.14 -5.82
C ASP A 60 7.79 -4.40 -6.33
N ARG A 61 7.06 -5.45 -6.75
CA ARG A 61 7.68 -6.62 -7.41
C ARG A 61 8.27 -6.32 -8.78
N MET A 62 7.62 -5.45 -9.55
CA MET A 62 8.13 -5.03 -10.86
C MET A 62 9.37 -4.14 -10.74
N LEU A 63 9.40 -3.21 -9.78
CA LEU A 63 10.50 -2.25 -9.61
C LEU A 63 11.62 -2.74 -8.70
N GLY A 64 11.36 -3.72 -7.82
CA GLY A 64 12.33 -4.21 -6.84
C GLY A 64 13.50 -5.00 -7.42
N VAL A 65 13.45 -5.38 -8.71
CA VAL A 65 14.48 -6.19 -9.37
C VAL A 65 15.41 -5.36 -10.26
N VAL A 66 15.16 -4.05 -10.39
CA VAL A 66 15.96 -3.19 -11.27
C VAL A 66 16.93 -2.35 -10.43
N SER A 67 18.21 -2.50 -10.73
CA SER A 67 19.29 -1.59 -10.34
C SER A 67 18.90 -0.17 -10.76
N HIS A 68 18.79 0.75 -9.80
CA HIS A 68 18.41 2.14 -10.12
C HIS A 68 19.51 2.87 -10.92
N ILE A 69 20.76 2.46 -10.73
CA ILE A 69 21.95 2.99 -11.41
C ILE A 69 22.90 1.84 -11.66
N GLU A 70 23.47 1.77 -12.86
CA GLU A 70 24.53 0.84 -13.22
C GLU A 70 25.76 1.63 -13.69
N ILE A 71 26.94 1.21 -13.21
CA ILE A 71 28.22 1.84 -13.56
C ILE A 71 29.03 0.82 -14.34
N PHE A 72 29.31 1.13 -15.61
CA PHE A 72 30.11 0.29 -16.49
C PHE A 72 31.23 1.08 -17.14
N THR A 73 32.26 0.37 -17.61
CA THR A 73 33.25 0.98 -18.50
C THR A 73 32.65 1.14 -19.91
N PRO A 74 32.98 2.21 -20.65
CA PRO A 74 32.51 2.40 -22.03
C PRO A 74 32.88 1.23 -22.96
N SER A 75 33.97 0.57 -22.64
CA SER A 75 34.54 -0.54 -23.41
C SER A 75 33.94 -1.91 -23.05
N GLY A 76 33.01 -1.98 -22.08
CA GLY A 76 32.38 -3.23 -21.65
C GLY A 76 33.31 -4.21 -20.92
N VAL A 77 34.53 -3.78 -20.59
CA VAL A 77 35.51 -4.58 -19.82
C VAL A 77 35.31 -4.41 -18.32
N ALA A 78 35.83 -5.37 -17.55
CA ALA A 78 35.82 -5.33 -16.10
C ALA A 78 36.32 -3.98 -15.58
N LEU A 79 35.65 -3.45 -14.55
CA LEU A 79 36.09 -2.22 -13.91
C LEU A 79 37.53 -2.39 -13.40
N PRO A 80 38.44 -1.45 -13.72
CA PRO A 80 39.86 -1.58 -13.36
C PRO A 80 40.09 -1.58 -11.85
N ASP A 81 39.25 -0.86 -11.08
CA ASP A 81 39.30 -0.88 -9.61
C ASP A 81 37.87 -0.79 -9.02
N VAL A 82 37.26 -1.97 -8.86
CA VAL A 82 35.90 -2.11 -8.31
C VAL A 82 35.80 -1.51 -6.91
N ASN A 83 36.82 -1.68 -6.07
CA ASN A 83 36.78 -1.21 -4.68
C ASN A 83 36.78 0.31 -4.61
N ARG A 84 37.61 0.97 -5.42
CA ARG A 84 37.65 2.43 -5.49
C ARG A 84 36.33 3.01 -6.00
N THR A 85 35.81 2.52 -7.11
CA THR A 85 34.54 3.02 -7.67
C THR A 85 33.37 2.81 -6.70
N LEU A 86 33.38 1.70 -5.96
CA LEU A 86 32.35 1.40 -4.98
C LEU A 86 32.45 2.29 -3.73
N ALA A 87 33.67 2.68 -3.32
CA ALA A 87 33.88 3.69 -2.28
C ALA A 87 33.42 5.08 -2.72
N GLU A 88 33.75 5.50 -3.95
CA GLU A 88 33.31 6.77 -4.54
C GLU A 88 31.77 6.83 -4.67
N ALA A 89 31.13 5.74 -5.09
CA ALA A 89 29.68 5.65 -5.17
C ALA A 89 29.02 5.75 -3.78
N ARG A 90 29.55 5.05 -2.77
CA ARG A 90 29.04 5.08 -1.39
C ARG A 90 29.27 6.42 -0.69
N ALA A 91 30.16 7.27 -1.19
CA ALA A 91 30.37 8.60 -0.63
C ALA A 91 29.16 9.54 -0.86
N ASN A 92 28.29 9.23 -1.82
CA ASN A 92 27.08 10.01 -2.06
C ASN A 92 25.96 9.61 -1.08
N PRO A 93 25.37 10.55 -0.32
CA PRO A 93 24.33 10.26 0.67
C PRO A 93 23.03 9.68 0.09
N GLN A 94 22.82 9.76 -1.23
CA GLN A 94 21.65 9.15 -1.90
C GLN A 94 21.84 7.66 -2.22
N VAL A 95 23.04 7.10 -2.03
CA VAL A 95 23.32 5.68 -2.31
C VAL A 95 23.00 4.84 -1.07
N VAL A 96 21.84 4.17 -1.10
CA VAL A 96 21.38 3.28 -0.01
C VAL A 96 22.16 1.97 0.04
N GLY A 97 22.63 1.49 -1.12
CA GLY A 97 23.41 0.25 -1.22
C GLY A 97 24.13 0.15 -2.56
N ALA A 98 25.31 -0.46 -2.55
CA ALA A 98 26.11 -0.71 -3.75
C ALA A 98 26.73 -2.11 -3.65
N SER A 99 26.59 -2.89 -4.72
CA SER A 99 27.17 -4.23 -4.88
C SER A 99 27.79 -4.36 -6.27
N PRO A 100 29.00 -4.93 -6.39
CA PRO A 100 29.53 -5.29 -7.70
C PRO A 100 28.76 -6.48 -8.27
N PHE A 101 28.65 -6.55 -9.59
CA PHE A 101 28.07 -7.69 -10.30
C PHE A 101 28.83 -7.97 -11.59
N ILE A 102 28.67 -9.19 -12.10
CA ILE A 102 29.20 -9.63 -13.38
C ILE A 102 28.01 -10.13 -14.21
N ALA A 103 27.75 -9.49 -15.34
CA ALA A 103 26.74 -9.94 -16.29
C ALA A 103 27.42 -10.77 -17.38
N THR A 104 27.15 -12.09 -17.40
CA THR A 104 27.60 -13.00 -18.46
C THR A 104 26.44 -13.81 -18.98
N GLN A 105 26.45 -14.12 -20.27
CA GLN A 105 25.54 -15.09 -20.86
C GLN A 105 26.14 -16.50 -20.66
N ALA A 106 25.35 -17.43 -20.15
CA ALA A 106 25.76 -18.82 -19.98
C ALA A 106 24.62 -19.74 -20.41
N LEU A 107 24.98 -20.90 -20.99
CA LEU A 107 24.01 -21.92 -21.40
C LEU A 107 24.08 -23.06 -20.40
N LEU A 108 23.01 -23.23 -19.62
CA LEU A 108 22.87 -24.34 -18.68
C LEU A 108 22.31 -25.55 -19.45
N ALA A 109 23.15 -26.53 -19.71
CA ALA A 109 22.74 -27.81 -20.26
C ALA A 109 22.69 -28.87 -19.15
N ARG A 110 21.65 -29.71 -19.16
CA ARG A 110 21.60 -30.93 -18.35
C ARG A 110 22.34 -32.01 -19.12
N GLY A 111 23.46 -32.48 -18.58
CA GLY A 111 24.16 -33.63 -19.14
C GLY A 111 23.36 -34.91 -18.90
N GLU A 112 23.18 -35.70 -19.96
CA GLU A 112 23.05 -37.16 -19.86
C GLU A 112 24.47 -37.75 -19.91
#